data_AF-A0AAV0USM7-F1
#
_entry.id   AF-A0AAV0USM7-F1
#
_cell.length_a   1.000
_cell.length_b   1.000
_cell.length_c   1.000
_cell.angle_alpha   90.00
_cell.angle_beta   90.00
_cell.angle_gamma   90.00
#
_symmetry.space_group_name_H-M   'P 1'
#
loop_
_entity.id
_entity.type
_entity.pdbx_description
1 polymer ?
#
loop_
_entity_poly.entity_id
_entity_poly.type
_entity_poly.pdbx_seq_one_letter_code
_entity_poly.pdbx_strand_id
1 'polypeptide(L)'
;MEITDPYMEPAPSTDEEVMTKEQHRRAREKIDHLLEGRPDPEELEQRNVLPLASATVASTLQGIQKQLQQKMSADELSHRLESRPDVQELRDHAIVHGDDSVAPSLQATQEKLQRQLNSDKVNQHLTQRPSIEELRTTGLLETSKELAPSLTATAKKLERNLMQNQVSHLLESRPEKEELVSHNILEDQDMTVAPVLQGAKHQLEHQLKTDQVARQLRQRPSVTELEQKGIIDEGELGEDRVLKKCSLSPRARYALALKASSRIAADKLISAEEKSRLKDLILSNDEKVVAALECYEMDEDIDEMLDTLYCIAKVSP
;
A
#
# COMPACT_ATOMS: atom_id res chain seq x y z
N MET A 1 -133.96 50.41 0.44
CA MET A 1 -133.60 48.98 0.56
C MET A 1 -132.09 48.93 0.48
N GLU A 2 -131.46 48.86 1.65
CA GLU A 2 -130.01 48.76 1.78
C GLU A 2 -129.53 47.42 1.22
N ILE A 3 -128.57 47.48 0.31
CA ILE A 3 -127.92 46.32 -0.27
C ILE A 3 -126.84 45.91 0.72
N THR A 4 -127.08 44.79 1.42
CA THR A 4 -126.14 44.20 2.35
C THR A 4 -125.16 43.32 1.58
N ASP A 5 -123.88 43.59 1.78
CA ASP A 5 -122.71 42.92 1.22
C ASP A 5 -122.56 41.51 1.85
N PRO A 6 -122.52 40.41 1.07
CA PRO A 6 -122.58 39.06 1.65
C PRO A 6 -121.19 38.38 1.67
N TYR A 7 -120.12 39.03 2.13
CA TYR A 7 -118.85 38.34 2.43
C TYR A 7 -118.06 39.07 3.54
N MET A 8 -118.40 38.77 4.80
CA MET A 8 -117.50 39.00 5.94
C MET A 8 -116.97 37.62 6.37
N GLU A 9 -115.68 37.38 6.11
CA GLU A 9 -114.96 36.24 6.69
C GLU A 9 -114.99 36.34 8.23
N PRO A 10 -115.16 35.21 8.95
CA PRO A 10 -115.18 35.23 10.40
C PRO A 10 -113.80 35.63 10.95
N ALA A 11 -113.77 36.61 11.85
CA ALA A 11 -112.56 37.00 12.58
C ALA A 11 -111.98 35.79 13.34
N PRO A 12 -110.65 35.57 13.29
CA PRO A 12 -110.02 34.45 13.97
C PRO A 12 -110.26 34.55 15.49
N SER A 13 -110.60 33.41 16.11
CA SER A 13 -110.79 33.29 17.55
C SER A 13 -109.52 33.68 18.31
N THR A 14 -109.65 34.45 19.40
CA THR A 14 -108.55 34.98 20.22
C THR A 14 -107.56 33.91 20.73
N ASP A 15 -108.00 32.66 20.87
CA ASP A 15 -107.15 31.54 21.31
C ASP A 15 -106.17 31.06 20.21
N GLU A 16 -106.55 31.14 18.93
CA GLU A 16 -105.66 30.88 17.77
C GLU A 16 -104.58 31.96 17.67
N GLU A 17 -104.92 33.22 17.96
CA GLU A 17 -103.97 34.33 18.01
C GLU A 17 -102.99 34.25 19.19
N VAL A 18 -103.43 33.73 20.34
CA VAL A 18 -102.57 33.56 21.53
C VAL A 18 -101.64 32.36 21.36
N MET A 19 -102.12 31.26 20.78
CA MET A 19 -101.30 30.09 20.46
C MET A 19 -100.22 30.41 19.43
N THR A 20 -100.54 31.19 18.40
CA THR A 20 -99.56 31.67 17.42
C THR A 20 -98.55 32.65 18.03
N LYS A 21 -98.96 33.54 18.94
CA LYS A 21 -98.04 34.42 19.70
C LYS A 21 -97.08 33.64 20.61
N GLU A 22 -97.57 32.60 21.28
CA GLU A 22 -96.75 31.75 22.15
C GLU A 22 -95.77 30.89 21.33
N GLN A 23 -96.20 30.38 20.17
CA GLN A 23 -95.31 29.73 19.21
C GLN A 23 -94.23 30.70 18.70
N HIS A 24 -94.58 31.95 18.39
CA HIS A 24 -93.62 33.00 18.04
C HIS A 24 -92.65 33.31 19.18
N ARG A 25 -93.10 33.32 20.44
CA ARG A 25 -92.23 33.53 21.61
C ARG A 25 -91.20 32.40 21.75
N ARG A 26 -91.64 31.15 21.68
CA ARG A 26 -90.74 29.97 21.73
C ARG A 26 -89.78 29.93 20.54
N ALA A 27 -90.24 30.33 19.36
CA ALA A 27 -89.39 30.44 18.18
C ALA A 27 -88.30 31.50 18.37
N ARG A 28 -88.63 32.66 18.96
CA ARG A 28 -87.66 33.71 19.29
C ARG A 28 -86.60 33.22 20.27
N GLU A 29 -87.01 32.61 21.38
CA GLU A 29 -86.09 32.06 22.39
C GLU A 29 -85.12 31.02 21.79
N LYS A 30 -85.62 30.17 20.87
CA LYS A 30 -84.78 29.21 20.15
C LYS A 30 -83.79 29.88 19.19
N ILE A 31 -84.20 30.95 18.50
CA ILE A 31 -83.33 31.72 17.60
C ILE A 31 -82.24 32.41 18.42
N ASP A 32 -82.58 33.03 19.54
CA ASP A 32 -81.63 33.73 20.41
C ASP A 32 -80.54 32.76 20.90
N HIS A 33 -80.92 31.56 21.37
CA HIS A 33 -79.97 30.51 21.75
C HIS A 33 -79.07 30.06 20.58
N LEU A 34 -79.59 29.97 19.35
CA LEU A 34 -78.80 29.61 18.16
C LEU A 34 -77.86 30.74 17.72
N LEU A 35 -78.20 32.00 18.01
CA LEU A 35 -77.36 33.15 17.72
C LEU A 35 -76.21 33.28 18.73
N GLU A 36 -76.42 32.93 20.00
CA GLU A 36 -75.37 32.87 21.02
C GLU A 36 -74.27 31.85 20.68
N GLY A 37 -74.65 30.72 20.07
CA GLY A 37 -73.73 29.68 19.61
C GLY A 37 -73.24 29.86 18.17
N ARG A 38 -73.49 31.01 17.53
CA ARG A 38 -73.11 31.24 16.14
C ARG A 38 -71.59 31.41 16.03
N PRO A 39 -70.90 30.59 15.22
CA PRO A 39 -69.47 30.77 14.97
C PRO A 39 -69.20 32.08 14.24
N ASP A 40 -68.03 32.65 14.52
CA ASP A 40 -67.58 33.87 13.85
C ASP A 40 -67.44 33.65 12.33
N PRO A 41 -67.68 34.71 11.52
CA PRO A 41 -67.55 34.61 10.07
C PRO A 41 -66.16 34.16 9.62
N GLU A 42 -65.11 34.60 10.33
CA GLU A 42 -63.72 34.18 10.07
C GLU A 42 -63.52 32.67 10.30
N GLU A 43 -64.14 32.08 11.33
CA GLU A 43 -64.07 30.64 11.56
C GLU A 43 -64.77 29.84 10.46
N LEU A 44 -65.88 30.38 9.94
CA LEU A 44 -66.60 29.76 8.83
C LEU A 44 -65.79 29.84 7.52
N GLU A 45 -64.98 30.88 7.32
CA GLU A 45 -64.05 30.98 6.19
C GLU A 45 -62.90 30.00 6.28
N GLN A 46 -62.28 29.87 7.46
CA GLN A 46 -61.22 28.89 7.71
C GLN A 46 -61.71 27.45 7.48
N ARG A 47 -62.98 27.19 7.81
CA ARG A 47 -63.65 25.92 7.54
C ARG A 47 -64.16 25.79 6.10
N ASN A 48 -63.90 26.76 5.22
CA ASN A 48 -64.35 26.82 3.83
C ASN A 48 -65.88 26.73 3.66
N VAL A 49 -66.64 27.12 4.70
CA VAL A 49 -68.11 27.19 4.66
C VAL A 49 -68.55 28.51 4.04
N LEU A 50 -67.87 29.61 4.39
CA LEU A 50 -67.97 30.88 3.67
C LEU A 50 -66.80 30.98 2.68
N PRO A 51 -67.03 31.49 1.44
CA PRO A 51 -65.93 31.86 0.56
C PRO A 51 -65.05 32.89 1.26
N LEU A 52 -63.72 32.72 1.18
CA LEU A 52 -62.74 33.62 1.78
C LEU A 52 -63.18 35.07 1.53
N ALA A 53 -63.53 35.80 2.59
CA ALA A 53 -64.07 37.14 2.49
C ALA A 53 -62.94 38.10 2.16
N SER A 54 -62.50 38.05 0.92
CA SER A 54 -62.06 39.26 0.28
C SER A 54 -63.31 40.15 0.24
N ALA A 55 -63.42 41.08 1.19
CA ALA A 55 -64.41 42.17 1.21
C ALA A 55 -64.44 42.99 -0.10
N THR A 56 -63.57 42.64 -1.03
CA THR A 56 -63.33 43.21 -2.35
C THR A 56 -64.18 42.56 -3.45
N VAL A 57 -64.75 41.36 -3.26
CA VAL A 57 -65.52 40.67 -4.31
C VAL A 57 -67.01 40.53 -3.94
N ALA A 58 -67.89 41.00 -4.83
CA ALA A 58 -69.33 40.90 -4.66
C ALA A 58 -69.80 39.43 -4.65
N SER A 59 -70.85 39.12 -3.88
CA SER A 59 -71.41 37.77 -3.73
C SER A 59 -71.80 37.12 -5.07
N THR A 60 -72.28 37.91 -6.03
CA THR A 60 -72.63 37.45 -7.39
C THR A 60 -71.42 37.05 -8.23
N LEU A 61 -70.23 37.58 -7.92
CA LEU A 61 -68.99 37.32 -8.65
C LEU A 61 -68.16 36.19 -8.04
N GLN A 62 -68.48 35.72 -6.83
CA GLN A 62 -67.73 34.66 -6.14
C GLN A 62 -67.64 33.37 -6.97
N GLY A 63 -68.72 32.99 -7.66
CA GLY A 63 -68.73 31.83 -8.56
C GLY A 63 -67.77 31.99 -9.74
N ILE A 64 -67.74 33.19 -10.34
CA ILE A 64 -66.84 33.52 -11.46
C ILE A 64 -65.39 33.62 -10.98
N GLN A 65 -65.16 34.21 -9.80
CA GLN A 65 -63.85 34.27 -9.17
C GLN A 65 -63.29 32.87 -8.92
N LYS A 66 -64.09 31.96 -8.36
CA LYS A 66 -63.68 30.56 -8.15
C LYS A 66 -63.37 29.85 -9.47
N GLN A 67 -64.18 30.07 -10.50
CA GLN A 67 -63.93 29.53 -11.84
C GLN A 67 -62.65 30.08 -12.46
N LEU A 68 -62.40 31.38 -12.33
CA LEU A 68 -61.17 32.01 -12.81
C LEU A 68 -59.97 31.46 -12.05
N GLN A 69 -60.04 31.37 -10.72
CA GLN A 69 -58.99 30.79 -9.89
C GLN A 69 -58.71 29.33 -10.30
N GLN A 70 -59.76 28.55 -10.56
CA GLN A 70 -59.62 27.18 -11.05
C GLN A 70 -58.93 27.14 -12.42
N LYS A 71 -59.32 28.01 -13.36
CA LYS A 71 -58.67 28.10 -14.68
C LYS A 71 -57.21 28.53 -14.56
N MET A 72 -56.92 29.57 -13.79
CA MET A 72 -55.54 30.02 -13.53
C MET A 72 -54.70 28.90 -12.91
N SER A 73 -55.23 28.16 -11.92
CA SER A 73 -54.52 27.02 -11.33
C SER A 73 -54.34 25.85 -12.31
N ALA A 74 -55.28 25.66 -13.24
CA ALA A 74 -55.19 24.64 -14.27
C ALA A 74 -54.13 25.01 -15.33
N ASP A 75 -54.07 26.28 -15.73
CA ASP A 75 -53.07 26.82 -16.66
C ASP A 75 -51.66 26.80 -16.03
N GLU A 76 -51.54 27.10 -14.73
CA GLU A 76 -50.26 26.98 -14.02
C GLU A 76 -49.82 25.51 -13.92
N LEU A 77 -50.76 24.60 -13.63
CA LEU A 77 -50.47 23.18 -13.55
C LEU A 77 -50.07 22.61 -14.91
N SER A 78 -50.76 22.98 -16.00
CA SER A 78 -50.42 22.52 -17.35
C SER A 78 -49.00 22.95 -17.73
N HIS A 79 -48.64 24.21 -17.48
CA HIS A 79 -47.28 24.69 -17.73
C HIS A 79 -46.23 23.91 -16.91
N ARG A 80 -46.50 23.61 -15.64
CA ARG A 80 -45.58 22.79 -14.81
C ARG A 80 -45.47 21.34 -15.26
N LEU A 81 -46.55 20.79 -15.81
CA LEU A 81 -46.54 19.43 -16.37
C LEU A 81 -45.79 19.36 -17.70
N GLU A 82 -45.84 20.43 -18.51
CA GLU A 82 -45.06 20.56 -19.74
C GLU A 82 -43.55 20.65 -19.45
N SER A 83 -43.16 21.39 -18.42
CA SER A 83 -41.75 21.51 -18.00
C SER A 83 -41.32 20.43 -17.00
N ARG A 84 -42.06 19.31 -16.90
CA ARG A 84 -41.76 18.26 -15.92
C ARG A 84 -40.54 17.45 -16.40
N PRO A 85 -39.45 17.37 -15.60
CA PRO A 85 -38.31 16.54 -15.93
C PRO A 85 -38.68 15.05 -15.93
N ASP A 86 -37.98 14.27 -16.73
CA ASP A 86 -38.19 12.82 -16.78
C ASP A 86 -37.70 12.14 -15.50
N VAL A 87 -38.26 10.97 -15.19
CA VAL A 87 -37.86 10.20 -14.00
C VAL A 87 -36.38 9.80 -14.07
N GLN A 88 -35.85 9.59 -15.28
CA GLN A 88 -34.43 9.32 -15.47
C GLN A 88 -33.57 10.54 -15.12
N GLU A 89 -33.94 11.74 -15.55
CA GLU A 89 -33.23 12.98 -15.19
C GLU A 89 -33.25 13.20 -13.67
N LEU A 90 -34.37 12.91 -13.02
CA LEU A 90 -34.47 12.97 -11.55
C LEU A 90 -33.59 11.95 -10.83
N ARG A 91 -33.33 10.78 -11.44
CA ARG A 91 -32.36 9.79 -10.93
C ARG A 91 -30.93 10.27 -11.11
N ASP A 92 -30.61 10.86 -12.26
CA ASP A 92 -29.27 11.39 -12.55
C ASP A 92 -28.93 12.56 -11.60
N HIS A 93 -29.93 13.37 -11.24
CA HIS A 93 -29.81 14.40 -10.22
C HIS A 93 -29.85 13.88 -8.77
N ALA A 94 -29.92 12.56 -8.57
CA ALA A 94 -30.02 11.91 -7.27
C ALA A 94 -31.17 12.49 -6.40
N ILE A 95 -32.31 12.81 -7.02
CA ILE A 95 -33.53 13.21 -6.31
C ILE A 95 -34.35 11.95 -6.01
N VAL A 96 -34.57 11.13 -7.03
CA VAL A 96 -35.22 9.82 -6.89
C VAL A 96 -34.15 8.74 -6.76
N HIS A 97 -34.24 7.95 -5.69
CA HIS A 97 -33.28 6.90 -5.38
C HIS A 97 -33.95 5.54 -5.58
N GLY A 98 -33.33 4.67 -6.37
CA GLY A 98 -33.82 3.32 -6.64
C GLY A 98 -34.27 3.12 -8.09
N ASP A 99 -34.12 1.90 -8.56
CA ASP A 99 -34.65 1.46 -9.85
C ASP A 99 -36.15 1.19 -9.76
N ASP A 100 -36.85 1.22 -10.90
CA ASP A 100 -38.29 0.89 -10.98
C ASP A 100 -38.61 -0.54 -10.49
N SER A 101 -37.59 -1.36 -10.24
CA SER A 101 -37.72 -2.71 -9.68
C SER A 101 -38.03 -2.74 -8.19
N VAL A 102 -37.80 -1.66 -7.44
CA VAL A 102 -37.97 -1.65 -5.98
C VAL A 102 -39.14 -0.77 -5.57
N ALA A 103 -40.03 -1.31 -4.74
CA ALA A 103 -41.19 -0.59 -4.25
C ALA A 103 -40.78 0.69 -3.48
N PRO A 104 -41.53 1.81 -3.63
CA PRO A 104 -41.20 3.08 -2.97
C PRO A 104 -41.04 2.98 -1.44
N SER A 105 -41.83 2.11 -0.79
CA SER A 105 -41.75 1.88 0.65
C SER A 105 -40.45 1.21 1.10
N LEU A 106 -39.74 0.51 0.21
CA LEU A 106 -38.52 -0.23 0.52
C LEU A 106 -37.25 0.53 0.15
N GLN A 107 -37.33 1.59 -0.65
CA GLN A 107 -36.16 2.35 -1.14
C GLN A 107 -35.26 2.80 0.02
N ALA A 108 -35.84 3.35 1.10
CA ALA A 108 -35.09 3.78 2.27
C ALA A 108 -34.35 2.62 2.98
N THR A 109 -34.99 1.43 3.05
CA THR A 109 -34.38 0.24 3.65
C THR A 109 -33.29 -0.35 2.76
N GLN A 110 -33.50 -0.35 1.45
CA GLN A 110 -32.52 -0.78 0.46
C GLN A 110 -31.29 0.09 0.51
N GLU A 111 -31.45 1.42 0.52
CA GLU A 111 -30.31 2.35 0.57
C GLU A 111 -29.53 2.18 1.87
N LYS A 112 -30.23 2.03 3.00
CA LYS A 112 -29.58 1.76 4.29
C LYS A 112 -28.77 0.46 4.25
N LEU A 113 -29.33 -0.60 3.68
CA LEU A 113 -28.63 -1.88 3.51
C LEU A 113 -27.43 -1.73 2.56
N GLN A 114 -27.59 -1.03 1.43
CA GLN A 114 -26.52 -0.79 0.48
C GLN A 114 -25.37 0.00 1.11
N ARG A 115 -25.68 1.00 1.94
CA ARG A 115 -24.69 1.75 2.72
C ARG A 115 -23.97 0.85 3.72
N GLN A 116 -24.68 -0.03 4.43
CA GLN A 116 -24.07 -1.00 5.34
C GLN A 116 -23.15 -1.99 4.61
N LEU A 117 -23.62 -2.60 3.52
CA LEU A 117 -22.82 -3.51 2.70
C LEU A 117 -21.57 -2.82 2.13
N ASN A 118 -21.70 -1.59 1.67
CA ASN A 118 -20.56 -0.81 1.20
C ASN A 118 -19.59 -0.48 2.34
N SER A 119 -20.11 -0.15 3.52
CA SER A 119 -19.29 0.04 4.72
C SER A 119 -18.53 -1.22 5.10
N ASP A 120 -19.17 -2.39 5.07
CA ASP A 120 -18.54 -3.67 5.41
C ASP A 120 -17.46 -4.04 4.39
N LYS A 121 -17.74 -3.86 3.09
CA LYS A 121 -16.74 -4.04 2.02
C LYS A 121 -15.55 -3.11 2.19
N VAL A 122 -15.79 -1.82 2.43
CA VAL A 122 -14.72 -0.84 2.66
C VAL A 122 -13.91 -1.20 3.89
N ASN A 123 -14.56 -1.59 4.99
CA ASN A 123 -13.87 -2.06 6.19
C ASN A 123 -13.00 -3.28 5.90
N GLN A 124 -13.50 -4.26 5.14
CA GLN A 124 -12.73 -5.42 4.73
C GLN A 124 -11.48 -5.00 3.92
N HIS A 125 -11.63 -4.12 2.93
CA HIS A 125 -10.50 -3.60 2.15
C HIS A 125 -9.51 -2.80 3.00
N LEU A 126 -9.98 -2.06 4.01
CA LEU A 126 -9.12 -1.32 4.92
C LEU A 126 -8.33 -2.25 5.86
N THR A 127 -8.91 -3.37 6.29
CA THR A 127 -8.19 -4.36 7.11
C THR A 127 -7.08 -5.06 6.34
N GLN A 128 -7.26 -5.27 5.03
CA GLN A 128 -6.27 -5.86 4.13
C GLN A 128 -5.41 -4.80 3.43
N ARG A 129 -5.39 -3.57 3.93
CA ARG A 129 -4.68 -2.47 3.28
C ARG A 129 -3.16 -2.73 3.34
N PRO A 130 -2.47 -2.82 2.19
CA PRO A 130 -1.03 -3.03 2.17
C PRO A 130 -0.27 -1.83 2.75
N SER A 131 0.87 -2.11 3.37
CA SER A 131 1.75 -1.07 3.90
C SER A 131 2.44 -0.30 2.77
N ILE A 132 2.90 0.92 3.05
CA ILE A 132 3.57 1.74 2.03
C ILE A 132 4.89 1.11 1.56
N GLU A 133 5.56 0.36 2.43
CA GLU A 133 6.79 -0.35 2.10
C GLU A 133 6.50 -1.59 1.24
N GLU A 134 5.40 -2.32 1.48
CA GLU A 134 4.95 -3.39 0.56
C GLU A 134 4.68 -2.85 -0.83
N LEU A 135 4.02 -1.69 -0.94
CA LEU A 135 3.77 -1.04 -2.23
C LEU A 135 5.07 -0.60 -2.93
N ARG A 136 6.13 -0.28 -2.17
CA ARG A 136 7.46 -0.01 -2.73
C ARG A 136 8.17 -1.26 -3.22
N THR A 137 8.15 -2.31 -2.42
CA THR A 137 8.78 -3.60 -2.79
C THR A 137 8.14 -4.22 -4.04
N THR A 138 6.82 -4.05 -4.19
CA THR A 138 6.07 -4.49 -5.38
C THR A 138 6.28 -3.57 -6.60
N GLY A 139 7.02 -2.46 -6.46
CA GLY A 139 7.26 -1.51 -7.53
C GLY A 139 6.04 -0.67 -7.92
N LEU A 140 4.95 -0.70 -7.13
CA LEU A 140 3.74 0.07 -7.39
C LEU A 140 3.91 1.54 -6.96
N LEU A 141 4.57 1.77 -5.82
CA LEU A 141 5.02 3.09 -5.38
C LEU A 141 6.53 3.21 -5.56
N GLU A 142 6.94 4.15 -6.38
CA GLU A 142 8.35 4.37 -6.72
C GLU A 142 8.98 5.50 -5.89
N THR A 143 8.24 6.01 -4.91
CA THR A 143 8.59 7.24 -4.18
C THR A 143 9.41 6.92 -2.95
N SER A 144 10.57 7.54 -2.79
CA SER A 144 11.28 7.56 -1.51
C SER A 144 10.51 8.41 -0.49
N LYS A 145 10.73 8.18 0.82
CA LYS A 145 9.97 8.83 1.91
C LYS A 145 10.13 10.36 1.93
N GLU A 146 11.16 10.86 1.26
CA GLU A 146 11.61 12.26 1.28
C GLU A 146 11.05 13.08 0.13
N LEU A 147 10.53 12.45 -0.92
CA LEU A 147 10.08 13.14 -2.13
C LEU A 147 8.57 13.38 -2.14
N ALA A 148 8.15 14.62 -2.39
CA ALA A 148 6.74 14.97 -2.50
C ALA A 148 6.06 14.29 -3.71
N PRO A 149 4.79 13.85 -3.62
CA PRO A 149 4.09 13.12 -4.69
C PRO A 149 4.10 13.81 -6.05
N SER A 150 4.01 15.14 -6.08
CA SER A 150 4.01 15.94 -7.30
C SER A 150 5.35 15.92 -8.05
N LEU A 151 6.46 15.67 -7.36
CA LEU A 151 7.82 15.65 -7.93
C LEU A 151 8.28 14.25 -8.34
N THR A 152 7.50 13.22 -8.06
CA THR A 152 7.88 11.82 -8.28
C THR A 152 8.12 11.52 -9.75
N ALA A 153 7.21 11.95 -10.62
CA ALA A 153 7.31 11.77 -12.06
C ALA A 153 8.51 12.52 -12.65
N THR A 154 8.77 13.75 -12.18
CA THR A 154 9.89 14.57 -12.68
C THR A 154 11.23 14.02 -12.19
N ALA A 155 11.32 13.62 -10.91
CA ALA A 155 12.51 13.00 -10.34
C ALA A 155 12.86 11.68 -11.04
N LYS A 156 11.87 10.79 -11.26
CA LYS A 156 12.10 9.53 -12.00
C LYS A 156 12.53 9.78 -13.44
N LYS A 157 11.95 10.79 -14.09
CA LYS A 157 12.38 11.18 -15.44
C LYS A 157 13.83 11.65 -15.42
N LEU A 158 14.20 12.47 -14.44
CA LEU A 158 15.59 12.93 -14.28
C LEU A 158 16.54 11.75 -14.01
N GLU A 159 16.18 10.85 -13.08
CA GLU A 159 16.95 9.65 -12.76
C GLU A 159 17.20 8.79 -14.01
N ARG A 160 16.16 8.54 -14.81
CA ARG A 160 16.33 7.82 -16.09
C ARG A 160 17.28 8.52 -17.04
N ASN A 161 17.19 9.84 -17.18
CA ASN A 161 18.10 10.59 -18.04
C ASN A 161 19.55 10.53 -17.52
N LEU A 162 19.75 10.62 -16.19
CA LEU A 162 21.07 10.52 -15.58
C LEU A 162 21.67 9.13 -15.80
N MET A 163 20.90 8.07 -15.55
CA MET A 163 21.34 6.70 -15.81
C MET A 163 21.61 6.48 -17.30
N GLN A 164 20.77 7.00 -18.19
CA GLN A 164 20.97 6.92 -19.63
C GLN A 164 22.28 7.61 -20.07
N ASN A 165 22.55 8.81 -19.56
CA ASN A 165 23.79 9.53 -19.86
C ASN A 165 25.01 8.80 -19.29
N GLN A 166 24.91 8.27 -18.06
CA GLN A 166 25.98 7.48 -17.45
C GLN A 166 26.27 6.22 -18.25
N VAL A 167 25.23 5.48 -18.64
CA VAL A 167 25.37 4.28 -19.48
C VAL A 167 25.94 4.67 -20.85
N SER A 168 25.52 5.78 -21.46
CA SER A 168 26.10 6.28 -22.71
C SER A 168 27.60 6.47 -22.58
N HIS A 169 28.04 7.19 -21.54
CA HIS A 169 29.47 7.41 -21.31
C HIS A 169 30.23 6.10 -21.09
N LEU A 170 29.67 5.16 -20.31
CA LEU A 170 30.31 3.85 -20.08
C LEU A 170 30.41 3.02 -21.36
N LEU A 171 29.46 3.16 -22.27
CA LEU A 171 29.47 2.51 -23.57
C LEU A 171 30.43 3.20 -24.56
N GLU A 172 30.61 4.52 -24.45
CA GLU A 172 31.59 5.28 -25.23
C GLU A 172 33.03 4.92 -24.81
N SER A 173 33.28 4.78 -23.50
CA SER A 173 34.56 4.31 -22.97
C SER A 173 34.68 2.78 -22.92
N ARG A 174 33.91 2.07 -23.74
CA ARG A 174 33.95 0.62 -23.76
C ARG A 174 35.30 0.17 -24.35
N PRO A 175 36.07 -0.65 -23.63
CA PRO A 175 37.35 -1.14 -24.14
C PRO A 175 37.14 -1.98 -25.40
N GLU A 176 38.03 -1.78 -26.37
CA GLU A 176 38.04 -2.57 -27.60
C GLU A 176 38.45 -4.01 -27.31
N LYS A 177 38.13 -4.91 -28.24
CA LYS A 177 38.42 -6.33 -28.08
C LYS A 177 39.92 -6.58 -27.88
N GLU A 178 40.76 -5.87 -28.61
CA GLU A 178 42.22 -5.99 -28.56
C GLU A 178 42.78 -5.58 -27.18
N GLU A 179 42.19 -4.55 -26.56
CA GLU A 179 42.55 -4.13 -25.21
C GLU A 179 42.19 -5.22 -24.19
N LEU A 180 41.00 -5.83 -24.31
CA LEU A 180 40.61 -6.96 -23.47
C LEU A 180 41.52 -8.18 -23.65
N VAL A 181 42.02 -8.42 -24.87
CA VAL A 181 43.03 -9.46 -25.14
C VAL A 181 44.35 -9.14 -24.46
N SER A 182 44.83 -7.90 -24.58
CA SER A 182 46.07 -7.46 -23.94
C SER A 182 46.00 -7.53 -22.40
N HIS A 183 44.82 -7.29 -21.83
CA HIS A 183 44.56 -7.44 -20.40
C HIS A 183 44.37 -8.89 -19.96
N ASN A 184 44.54 -9.87 -20.85
CA ASN A 184 44.30 -11.30 -20.61
C ASN A 184 42.88 -11.61 -20.08
N ILE A 185 41.91 -10.73 -20.37
CA ILE A 185 40.50 -10.95 -20.03
C ILE A 185 39.84 -11.80 -21.12
N LEU A 186 40.17 -11.49 -22.38
CA LEU A 186 39.82 -12.30 -23.53
C LEU A 186 41.09 -13.00 -24.04
N GLU A 187 41.01 -14.24 -24.51
CA GLU A 187 42.16 -14.82 -25.22
C GLU A 187 42.17 -14.30 -26.66
N ASP A 188 43.36 -14.19 -27.25
CA ASP A 188 43.50 -13.80 -28.64
C ASP A 188 42.74 -14.81 -29.49
N GLN A 189 41.65 -14.36 -30.11
CA GLN A 189 40.79 -15.23 -30.89
C GLN A 189 41.52 -15.55 -32.20
N ASP A 190 42.38 -16.55 -32.17
CA ASP A 190 42.55 -17.38 -33.35
C ASP A 190 41.15 -17.88 -33.72
N MET A 191 40.59 -17.41 -34.83
CA MET A 191 39.21 -17.68 -35.32
C MET A 191 38.88 -19.18 -35.51
N THR A 192 39.76 -20.08 -35.10
CA THR A 192 39.68 -21.53 -35.26
C THR A 192 38.78 -22.23 -34.25
N VAL A 193 38.41 -21.60 -33.12
CA VAL A 193 37.65 -22.28 -32.05
C VAL A 193 36.42 -21.47 -31.63
N ALA A 194 35.25 -22.13 -31.57
CA ALA A 194 34.02 -21.52 -31.11
C ALA A 194 34.08 -21.11 -29.62
N PRO A 195 33.41 -20.04 -29.18
CA PRO A 195 33.48 -19.55 -27.79
C PRO A 195 33.17 -20.61 -26.73
N VAL A 196 32.25 -21.53 -27.04
CA VAL A 196 31.86 -22.62 -26.14
C VAL A 196 32.99 -23.63 -25.90
N LEU A 197 33.89 -23.82 -26.88
CA LEU A 197 34.98 -24.80 -26.83
C LEU A 197 36.28 -24.22 -26.26
N GLN A 198 36.34 -22.90 -26.06
CA GLN A 198 37.52 -22.19 -25.58
C GLN A 198 37.96 -22.67 -24.18
N GLY A 199 37.00 -22.87 -23.26
CA GLY A 199 37.31 -23.39 -21.92
C GLY A 199 37.91 -24.80 -21.94
N ALA A 200 37.39 -25.68 -22.80
CA ALA A 200 37.93 -27.04 -22.96
C ALA A 200 39.33 -27.04 -23.59
N LYS A 201 39.58 -26.16 -24.57
CA LYS A 201 40.91 -25.93 -25.15
C LYS A 201 41.90 -25.50 -24.06
N HIS A 202 41.54 -24.50 -23.24
CA HIS A 202 42.41 -23.99 -22.18
C HIS A 202 42.73 -25.06 -21.13
N GLN A 203 41.72 -25.83 -20.72
CA GLN A 203 41.91 -26.92 -19.76
C GLN A 203 42.88 -27.99 -20.29
N LEU A 204 42.75 -28.35 -21.57
CA LEU A 204 43.66 -29.28 -22.22
C LEU A 204 45.07 -28.70 -22.35
N GLU A 205 45.21 -27.45 -22.77
CA GLU A 205 46.50 -26.77 -22.89
C GLU A 205 47.21 -26.70 -21.53
N HIS A 206 46.49 -26.39 -20.46
CA HIS A 206 47.00 -26.43 -19.10
C HIS A 206 47.48 -27.84 -18.73
N GLN A 207 46.69 -28.88 -18.98
CA GLN A 207 47.07 -30.27 -18.70
C GLN A 207 48.35 -30.69 -19.45
N LEU A 208 48.47 -30.32 -20.73
CA LEU A 208 49.65 -30.60 -21.53
C LEU A 208 50.89 -29.89 -20.98
N LYS A 209 50.76 -28.61 -20.58
CA LYS A 209 51.85 -27.86 -19.95
C LYS A 209 52.22 -28.46 -18.59
N THR A 210 51.26 -28.87 -17.77
CA THR A 210 51.55 -29.53 -16.48
C THR A 210 52.28 -30.85 -16.68
N ASP A 211 51.88 -31.65 -17.67
CA ASP A 211 52.55 -32.90 -18.00
C ASP A 211 53.96 -32.66 -18.54
N GLN A 212 54.15 -31.62 -19.36
CA GLN A 212 55.46 -31.23 -19.86
C GLN A 212 56.39 -30.80 -18.72
N VAL A 213 55.92 -29.95 -17.81
CA VAL A 213 56.68 -29.53 -16.63
C VAL A 213 56.99 -30.75 -15.75
N ALA A 214 56.03 -31.66 -15.52
CA ALA A 214 56.26 -32.88 -14.77
C ALA A 214 57.34 -33.76 -15.40
N ARG A 215 57.38 -33.89 -16.73
CA ARG A 215 58.46 -34.61 -17.44
C ARG A 215 59.81 -33.92 -17.27
N GLN A 216 59.87 -32.60 -17.42
CA GLN A 216 61.11 -31.83 -17.23
C GLN A 216 61.64 -31.93 -15.80
N LEU A 217 60.75 -31.93 -14.79
CA LEU A 217 61.11 -32.13 -13.39
C LEU A 217 61.62 -33.55 -13.12
N ARG A 218 61.09 -34.58 -13.78
CA ARG A 218 61.60 -35.96 -13.69
C ARG A 218 63.01 -36.11 -14.29
N GLN A 219 63.30 -35.33 -15.33
CA GLN A 219 64.62 -35.30 -15.98
C GLN A 219 65.56 -34.26 -15.36
N ARG A 220 65.14 -33.62 -14.25
CA ARG A 220 65.96 -32.63 -13.57
C ARG A 220 67.20 -33.33 -12.99
N PRO A 221 68.42 -32.92 -13.36
CA PRO A 221 69.63 -33.48 -12.79
C PRO A 221 69.65 -33.23 -11.28
N SER A 222 70.13 -34.22 -10.53
CA SER A 222 70.27 -34.12 -9.09
C SER A 222 71.32 -33.05 -8.71
N VAL A 223 71.26 -32.52 -7.49
CA VAL A 223 72.17 -31.45 -7.03
C VAL A 223 73.64 -31.92 -7.13
N THR A 224 73.90 -33.19 -6.82
CA THR A 224 75.22 -33.81 -6.93
C THR A 224 75.71 -33.93 -8.38
N GLU A 225 74.81 -34.17 -9.34
CA GLU A 225 75.14 -34.16 -10.77
C GLU A 225 75.43 -32.75 -11.32
N LEU A 226 74.86 -31.72 -10.69
CA LEU A 226 75.11 -30.32 -11.05
C LEU A 226 76.46 -29.83 -10.50
N GLU A 227 76.84 -30.28 -9.31
CA GLU A 227 78.18 -30.07 -8.70
C GLU A 227 79.27 -30.73 -9.56
N GLN A 228 79.09 -32.00 -9.97
CA GLN A 228 80.04 -32.71 -10.85
C GLN A 228 80.21 -32.06 -12.23
N LYS A 229 79.19 -31.37 -12.71
CA LYS A 229 79.23 -30.62 -13.98
C LYS A 229 79.82 -29.22 -13.83
N GLY A 230 80.24 -28.82 -12.62
CA GLY A 230 80.83 -27.51 -12.33
C GLY A 230 79.86 -26.34 -12.50
N ILE A 231 78.55 -26.61 -12.40
CA ILE A 231 77.50 -25.59 -12.55
C ILE A 231 77.16 -24.96 -11.18
N ILE A 232 77.35 -25.73 -10.09
CA ILE A 232 77.20 -25.30 -8.71
C ILE A 232 78.53 -25.62 -7.99
N ASP A 233 79.01 -24.71 -7.15
CA ASP A 233 80.22 -24.96 -6.35
C ASP A 233 79.97 -26.03 -5.28
N GLU A 234 80.90 -26.98 -5.14
CA GLU A 234 80.82 -28.08 -4.15
C GLU A 234 80.70 -27.51 -2.73
N GLY A 235 79.53 -27.70 -2.11
CA GLY A 235 79.28 -27.33 -0.71
C GLY A 235 78.34 -26.13 -0.46
N GLU A 236 77.82 -25.44 -1.48
CA GLU A 236 76.84 -24.36 -1.22
C GLU A 236 75.45 -24.86 -0.78
N LEU A 237 75.11 -26.13 -1.03
CA LEU A 237 73.80 -26.70 -0.72
C LEU A 237 73.86 -28.06 0.03
N GLY A 238 75.05 -28.48 0.46
CA GLY A 238 75.29 -29.71 1.21
C GLY A 238 75.18 -29.54 2.72
N GLU A 239 74.15 -30.15 3.30
CA GLU A 239 74.07 -30.69 4.68
C GLU A 239 74.28 -29.77 5.92
N ASP A 240 74.52 -28.47 5.78
CA ASP A 240 74.54 -27.51 6.92
C ASP A 240 73.18 -26.83 7.18
N ARG A 241 72.10 -27.61 7.16
CA ARG A 241 70.85 -27.25 7.86
C ARG A 241 70.60 -28.17 9.04
N VAL A 242 71.66 -28.53 9.77
CA VAL A 242 71.53 -29.03 11.13
C VAL A 242 71.09 -27.85 12.02
N LEU A 243 69.78 -27.78 12.26
CA LEU A 243 69.16 -27.19 13.46
C LEU A 243 69.47 -25.71 13.76
N LYS A 244 69.34 -24.81 12.78
CA LYS A 244 68.66 -23.55 13.14
C LYS A 244 67.19 -23.90 13.21
N LYS A 245 66.68 -24.14 14.42
CA LYS A 245 65.23 -24.07 14.69
C LYS A 245 64.79 -22.71 14.15
N CYS A 246 64.28 -22.68 12.92
CA CYS A 246 63.75 -21.48 12.32
C CYS A 246 62.48 -21.21 13.11
N SER A 247 62.60 -20.39 14.16
CA SER A 247 61.45 -19.71 14.76
C SER A 247 60.57 -19.24 13.61
N LEU A 248 59.30 -19.64 13.62
CA LEU A 248 58.42 -19.30 12.51
C LEU A 248 58.44 -17.78 12.37
N SER A 249 58.52 -17.29 11.13
CA SER A 249 58.38 -15.85 10.87
C SER A 249 57.11 -15.34 11.58
N PRO A 250 57.07 -14.11 12.11
CA PRO A 250 55.87 -13.57 12.76
C PRO A 250 54.60 -13.75 11.91
N ARG A 251 54.73 -13.65 10.58
CA ARG A 251 53.64 -13.90 9.62
C ARG A 251 53.18 -15.37 9.63
N ALA A 252 54.10 -16.31 9.75
CA ALA A 252 53.81 -17.74 9.81
C ALA A 252 53.18 -18.13 11.16
N ARG A 253 53.67 -17.58 12.29
CA ARG A 253 53.04 -17.74 13.62
C ARG A 253 51.58 -17.26 13.60
N TYR A 254 51.35 -16.07 13.06
CA TYR A 254 50.01 -15.48 12.93
C TYR A 254 49.08 -16.33 12.04
N ALA A 255 49.56 -16.80 10.89
CA ALA A 255 48.79 -17.66 10.00
C ALA A 255 48.45 -19.01 10.64
N LEU A 256 49.41 -19.59 11.38
CA LEU A 256 49.23 -20.83 12.12
C LEU A 256 48.17 -20.69 13.22
N ALA A 257 48.22 -19.61 14.01
CA ALA A 257 47.24 -19.31 15.05
C ALA A 257 45.82 -19.08 14.49
N LEU A 258 45.69 -18.38 13.36
CA LEU A 258 44.40 -18.20 12.67
C LEU A 258 43.85 -19.51 12.09
N LYS A 259 44.74 -20.38 11.60
CA LYS A 259 44.35 -21.71 11.12
C LYS A 259 43.90 -22.60 12.27
N ALA A 260 44.60 -22.57 13.40
CA ALA A 260 44.25 -23.28 14.63
C ALA A 260 42.90 -22.82 15.19
N SER A 261 42.68 -21.51 15.37
CA SER A 261 41.38 -20.96 15.82
C SER A 261 40.23 -21.29 14.87
N SER A 262 40.50 -21.41 13.57
CA SER A 262 39.51 -21.84 12.59
C SER A 262 39.19 -23.32 12.67
N ARG A 263 40.20 -24.17 12.98
CA ARG A 263 40.04 -25.61 13.20
C ARG A 263 39.22 -25.90 14.46
N ILE A 264 39.57 -25.27 15.58
CA ILE A 264 38.82 -25.44 16.85
C ILE A 264 37.34 -25.03 16.69
N ALA A 265 37.08 -23.97 15.91
CA ALA A 265 35.72 -23.56 15.59
C ALA A 265 34.99 -24.51 14.62
N ALA A 266 35.70 -25.13 13.67
CA ALA A 266 35.14 -26.14 12.78
C ALA A 266 34.73 -27.41 13.55
N ASP A 267 35.51 -27.76 14.57
CA ASP A 267 35.24 -28.88 15.49
C ASP A 267 34.16 -28.54 16.54
N LYS A 268 33.53 -27.35 16.45
CA LYS A 268 32.47 -26.84 17.32
C LYS A 268 32.82 -26.76 18.82
N LEU A 269 34.12 -26.70 19.13
CA LEU A 269 34.59 -26.59 20.51
C LEU A 269 34.39 -25.16 21.06
N ILE A 270 34.42 -24.14 20.19
CA ILE A 270 34.35 -22.71 20.54
C ILE A 270 33.17 -22.03 19.81
N SER A 271 32.48 -21.10 20.49
CA SER A 271 31.42 -20.24 19.91
C SER A 271 31.96 -19.21 18.92
N ALA A 272 31.12 -18.67 18.03
CA ALA A 272 31.53 -17.62 17.09
C ALA A 272 32.08 -16.37 17.81
N GLU A 273 31.56 -16.04 18.99
CA GLU A 273 32.00 -14.89 19.80
C GLU A 273 33.33 -15.15 20.51
N GLU A 274 33.52 -16.35 21.06
CA GLU A 274 34.79 -16.77 21.66
C GLU A 274 35.90 -16.86 20.60
N LYS A 275 35.54 -17.26 19.36
CA LYS A 275 36.44 -17.26 18.20
C LYS A 275 36.87 -15.84 17.81
N SER A 276 35.98 -14.85 17.85
CA SER A 276 36.37 -13.45 17.57
C SER A 276 37.32 -12.92 18.64
N ARG A 277 37.07 -13.21 19.93
CA ARG A 277 37.98 -12.81 21.01
C ARG A 277 39.35 -13.44 20.86
N LEU A 278 39.42 -14.73 20.54
CA LEU A 278 40.69 -15.40 20.29
C LEU A 278 41.43 -14.78 19.09
N LYS A 279 40.73 -14.37 18.04
CA LYS A 279 41.34 -13.64 16.91
C LYS A 279 41.89 -12.28 17.31
N ASP A 280 41.20 -11.55 18.18
CA ASP A 280 41.65 -10.25 18.69
C ASP A 280 42.90 -10.41 19.58
N LEU A 281 42.98 -11.48 20.37
CA LEU A 281 44.17 -11.85 21.15
C LEU A 281 45.36 -12.23 20.24
N ILE A 282 45.10 -12.93 19.13
CA ILE A 282 46.12 -13.24 18.11
C ILE A 282 46.62 -11.95 17.43
N LEU A 283 45.73 -11.00 17.14
CA LEU A 283 46.07 -9.70 16.52
C LEU A 283 46.85 -8.78 17.46
N SER A 284 46.57 -8.84 18.76
CA SER A 284 47.24 -8.04 19.79
C SER A 284 48.54 -8.66 20.33
N ASN A 285 48.95 -9.83 19.82
CA ASN A 285 50.11 -10.60 20.29
C ASN A 285 50.08 -10.85 21.80
N ASP A 286 48.95 -11.33 22.33
CA ASP A 286 48.84 -11.69 23.74
C ASP A 286 49.89 -12.74 24.14
N GLU A 287 50.50 -12.56 25.32
CA GLU A 287 51.64 -13.34 25.81
C GLU A 287 51.33 -14.83 25.86
N LYS A 288 50.09 -15.19 26.20
CA LYS A 288 49.63 -16.58 26.29
C LYS A 288 49.52 -17.28 24.93
N VAL A 289 49.06 -16.55 23.91
CA VAL A 289 48.93 -17.09 22.54
C VAL A 289 50.31 -17.28 21.93
N VAL A 290 51.22 -16.34 22.18
CA VAL A 290 52.62 -16.45 21.73
C VAL A 290 53.32 -17.62 22.42
N ALA A 291 53.15 -17.79 23.73
CA ALA A 291 53.72 -18.92 24.47
C ALA A 291 53.22 -20.27 23.95
N ALA A 292 51.93 -20.41 23.63
CA ALA A 292 51.37 -21.63 23.04
C ALA A 292 52.00 -21.97 21.67
N LEU A 293 52.25 -20.96 20.84
CA LEU A 293 52.91 -21.13 19.54
C LEU A 293 54.40 -21.45 19.69
N GLU A 294 55.07 -20.92 20.72
CA GLU A 294 56.47 -21.23 21.00
C GLU A 294 56.64 -22.65 21.55
N CYS A 295 55.71 -23.15 22.37
CA CYS A 295 55.66 -24.57 22.75
C CYS A 295 55.46 -25.46 21.51
N TYR A 296 54.55 -25.10 20.61
CA TYR A 296 54.39 -25.81 19.33
C TYR A 296 55.67 -25.82 18.48
N GLU A 297 56.42 -24.72 18.46
CA GLU A 297 57.70 -24.66 17.74
C GLU A 297 58.78 -25.57 18.34
N MET A 298 58.71 -25.86 19.65
CA MET A 298 59.68 -26.71 20.32
C MET A 298 59.36 -28.19 20.20
N ASP A 299 58.09 -28.55 20.33
CA ASP A 299 57.64 -29.94 20.51
C ASP A 299 56.88 -30.48 19.28
N GLU A 300 56.53 -29.62 18.31
CA GLU A 300 55.73 -29.93 17.10
C GLU A 300 54.37 -30.61 17.38
N ASP A 301 53.90 -30.55 18.62
CA ASP A 301 52.62 -31.14 19.05
C ASP A 301 51.44 -30.20 18.75
N ILE A 302 50.68 -30.55 17.71
CA ILE A 302 49.50 -29.78 17.27
C ILE A 302 48.38 -29.84 18.32
N ASP A 303 48.21 -30.95 19.03
CA ASP A 303 47.07 -31.15 19.90
C ASP A 303 47.24 -30.33 21.19
N GLU A 304 48.45 -30.27 21.74
CA GLU A 304 48.78 -29.42 22.90
C GLU A 304 48.63 -27.91 22.59
N MET A 305 49.00 -27.50 21.38
CA MET A 305 48.76 -26.13 20.90
C MET A 305 47.26 -25.80 20.78
N LEU A 306 46.44 -26.74 20.31
CA LEU A 306 45.00 -26.52 20.17
C LEU A 306 44.30 -26.46 21.53
N ASP A 307 44.69 -27.31 22.48
CA ASP A 307 44.15 -27.33 23.84
C ASP A 307 44.50 -26.06 24.63
N THR A 308 45.72 -25.55 24.49
CA THR A 308 46.14 -24.29 25.11
C THR A 308 45.38 -23.09 24.53
N LEU A 309 45.20 -23.03 23.20
CA LEU A 309 44.40 -21.99 22.54
C LEU A 309 42.90 -22.10 22.90
N TYR A 310 42.40 -23.32 23.09
CA TYR A 310 41.03 -23.55 23.58
C TYR A 310 40.84 -23.02 25.00
N CYS A 311 41.76 -23.32 25.90
CA CYS A 311 41.75 -22.79 27.26
C CYS A 311 41.79 -21.26 27.27
N ILE A 312 42.62 -20.64 26.44
CA ILE A 312 42.71 -19.18 26.32
C ILE A 312 41.37 -18.58 25.86
N ALA A 313 40.72 -19.19 24.87
CA ALA A 313 39.43 -18.71 24.35
C ALA A 313 38.27 -18.82 25.36
N LYS A 314 38.33 -19.78 26.30
CA LYS A 314 37.31 -19.99 27.34
C LYS A 314 37.56 -19.21 28.62
N VAL A 315 38.82 -18.96 28.98
CA VAL A 315 39.22 -18.32 30.23
C VAL A 315 39.33 -16.80 30.09
N SER A 316 39.58 -16.29 28.87
CA SER A 316 39.65 -14.85 28.65
C SER A 316 38.24 -14.21 28.75
N PRO A 317 38.04 -13.22 29.64
CA PRO A 317 36.73 -12.60 29.90
C PRO A 317 36.11 -11.92 28.68
#